data_AF-A0A935RK54-F1
#
_entry.id   AF-A0A935RK54-F1
#
_cell.length_a   1.000
_cell.length_b   1.000
_cell.length_c   1.000
_cell.angle_alpha   90.00
_cell.angle_beta   90.00
_cell.angle_gamma   90.00
#
_symmetry.space_group_name_H-M   'P 1'
#
loop_
_entity.id
_entity.type
_entity.pdbx_description
1 polymer ?
#
loop_
_entity_poly.entity_id
_entity_poly.type
_entity_poly.pdbx_seq_one_letter_code
_entity_poly.pdbx_strand_id
1 'polypeptide(L)' 'MVKIASRDVIDSVIGSALPGVVLTYTNPPPAPIPARVGFKYFQLDSIGPYWDGIKGSKVVSVYVPDEITDVKLEMYAVKP' A
#
# COMPACT_ATOMS: atom_id res chain seq x y z
N MET A 1 4.30 -8.97 -5.58
CA MET A 1 3.20 -8.83 -4.60
C MET A 1 3.61 -7.85 -3.50
N VAL A 2 3.18 -6.58 -3.58
CA VAL A 2 3.48 -5.59 -2.53
C VAL A 2 2.55 -5.84 -1.33
N LYS A 3 3.07 -5.73 -0.11
CA LYS A 3 2.30 -5.87 1.13
C LYS A 3 2.35 -4.57 1.92
N ILE A 4 1.20 -4.17 2.46
CA ILE A 4 1.10 -2.98 3.31
C ILE A 4 0.41 -3.37 4.62
N ALA A 5 0.99 -2.94 5.73
CA ALA A 5 0.44 -3.15 7.07
C ALA A 5 1.06 -2.14 8.06
N SER A 6 0.68 -2.22 9.34
CA SER A 6 1.41 -1.52 10.40
C SER A 6 2.78 -2.14 10.60
N ARG A 7 3.68 -1.36 11.22
CA ARG A 7 5.04 -1.82 11.53
C ARG A 7 5.06 -3.09 12.38
N ASP A 8 4.10 -3.23 13.29
CA ASP A 8 4.10 -4.33 14.26
C ASP A 8 3.66 -5.67 13.66
N VAL A 9 3.01 -5.67 12.50
CA VAL A 9 2.41 -6.88 11.91
C VAL A 9 2.90 -7.19 10.50
N ILE A 10 3.71 -6.32 9.88
CA ILE A 10 4.17 -6.50 8.49
C ILE A 10 4.93 -7.81 8.30
N ASP A 11 5.81 -8.19 9.24
CA ASP A 11 6.58 -9.42 9.19
C ASP A 11 5.68 -10.66 9.26
N SER A 12 4.64 -10.62 10.11
CA SER A 12 3.63 -11.68 10.21
C SER A 12 2.79 -11.78 8.93
N VAL A 13 2.44 -10.64 8.33
CA VAL A 13 1.70 -10.58 7.07
C VAL A 13 2.50 -11.22 5.93
N ILE A 14 3.81 -10.97 5.88
CA ILE A 14 4.73 -11.59 4.91
C ILE A 14 4.86 -13.09 5.19
N GLY A 15 5.22 -13.47 6.41
CA GLY A 15 5.50 -14.86 6.78
C GLY A 15 4.29 -15.79 6.71
N SER A 16 3.09 -15.27 6.94
CA SER A 16 1.83 -16.04 6.89
C SER A 16 1.05 -15.85 5.59
N ALA A 17 1.65 -15.22 4.57
CA ALA A 17 1.03 -14.92 3.27
C ALA A 17 -0.34 -14.19 3.36
N LEU A 18 -0.55 -13.41 4.41
CA LEU A 18 -1.81 -12.70 4.63
C LEU A 18 -1.99 -11.58 3.60
N PRO A 19 -3.23 -11.17 3.30
CA PRO A 19 -3.49 -10.14 2.30
C PRO A 19 -2.88 -8.78 2.68
N GLY A 20 -2.88 -8.42 3.97
CA GLY A 20 -2.54 -7.08 4.45
C GLY A 20 -3.65 -6.07 4.13
N VAL A 21 -3.30 -4.78 4.03
CA VAL A 21 -4.19 -3.76 3.47
C VAL A 21 -4.46 -4.06 2.00
N VAL A 22 -5.73 -4.00 1.62
CA VAL A 22 -6.15 -4.26 0.24
C VAL A 22 -5.70 -3.13 -0.67
N LEU A 23 -5.10 -3.49 -1.80
CA LEU A 23 -4.68 -2.59 -2.85
C LEU A 23 -5.55 -2.81 -4.09
N THR A 24 -6.31 -1.78 -4.47
CA THR A 24 -7.15 -1.80 -5.66
C THR A 24 -6.47 -1.05 -6.79
N TYR A 25 -6.23 -1.72 -7.92
CA TYR A 25 -5.64 -1.06 -9.09
C TYR A 25 -6.58 0.03 -9.63
N THR A 26 -6.02 1.20 -9.94
CA THR A 26 -6.77 2.34 -10.49
C THR A 26 -6.06 2.90 -11.72
N ASN A 27 -6.81 3.10 -12.81
CA ASN A 27 -6.33 3.79 -14.00
C ASN A 27 -7.52 4.48 -14.70
N PRO A 28 -7.56 5.83 -14.78
CA PRO A 28 -6.56 6.76 -14.26
C PRO A 28 -6.51 6.79 -12.73
N PRO A 29 -5.44 7.33 -12.10
CA PRO A 29 -5.42 7.57 -10.67
C PRO A 29 -6.55 8.52 -10.23
N PRO A 30 -6.99 8.44 -8.97
CA PRO A 30 -7.95 9.39 -8.41
C PRO A 30 -7.43 10.84 -8.49
N ALA A 31 -8.29 11.77 -8.89
CA ALA A 31 -7.98 13.19 -8.87
C ALA A 31 -7.62 13.64 -7.43
N PRO A 32 -6.68 14.59 -7.25
CA PRO A 32 -6.02 15.41 -8.26
C PRO A 32 -4.68 14.84 -8.77
N ILE A 33 -4.40 13.54 -8.61
CA ILE A 33 -3.10 12.96 -8.96
C ILE A 33 -2.99 12.85 -10.50
N PRO A 34 -1.99 13.49 -11.15
CA PRO A 34 -1.80 13.35 -12.59
C PRO A 34 -1.21 11.97 -12.93
N ALA A 35 -1.73 11.35 -13.99
CA ALA A 35 -1.21 10.08 -14.50
C ALA A 35 0.21 10.28 -15.08
N ARG A 36 1.16 9.45 -14.66
CA ARG A 36 2.53 9.43 -15.17
C ARG A 36 2.78 8.12 -15.92
N VAL A 37 3.39 8.22 -17.10
CA VAL A 37 3.83 7.06 -17.87
C VAL A 37 4.85 6.26 -17.06
N GLY A 38 4.73 4.94 -17.06
CA GLY A 38 5.60 4.03 -16.30
C GLY A 38 5.17 3.78 -14.85
N PHE A 39 4.18 4.50 -14.34
CA PHE A 39 3.62 4.26 -13.00
C PHE A 39 2.33 3.44 -13.07
N LYS A 40 2.17 2.54 -12.10
CA LYS A 40 0.90 1.87 -11.82
C LYS A 40 0.35 2.41 -10.50
N TYR A 41 -0.93 2.75 -10.50
CA TYR A 41 -1.57 3.35 -9.34
C TYR A 41 -2.46 2.33 -8.65
N PHE A 42 -2.40 2.37 -7.33
CA PHE A 42 -3.18 1.50 -6.46
C PHE A 42 -3.78 2.37 -5.36
N GLN A 43 -5.08 2.24 -5.16
CA GLN A 43 -5.78 2.82 -4.02
C GLN A 43 -5.64 1.87 -2.82
N LEU A 44 -5.25 2.43 -1.67
CA LEU A 44 -5.27 1.71 -0.40
C LEU A 44 -6.69 1.74 0.15
N ASP A 45 -7.21 0.58 0.52
CA ASP A 45 -8.49 0.50 1.20
C ASP A 45 -8.35 0.95 2.67
N SER A 46 -9.23 1.85 3.11
CA SER A 46 -9.18 2.48 4.44
C SER A 46 -10.10 1.80 5.45
N ILE A 47 -10.38 0.51 5.25
CA ILE A 47 -11.23 -0.31 6.12
C ILE A 47 -10.50 -1.59 6.54
N GLY A 48 -11.00 -2.20 7.62
CA GLY A 48 -10.54 -3.51 8.09
C GLY A 48 -9.35 -3.46 9.06
N PRO A 49 -9.00 -4.62 9.66
CA PRO A 49 -8.12 -4.69 10.82
C PRO A 49 -6.68 -4.24 10.52
N TYR A 50 -6.17 -4.48 9.30
CA TYR A 50 -4.82 -4.05 8.93
C TYR A 50 -4.73 -2.53 8.79
N TRP A 51 -5.78 -1.88 8.29
CA TRP A 51 -5.85 -0.42 8.24
C TRP A 51 -6.01 0.17 9.65
N ASP A 52 -6.82 -0.45 10.50
CA ASP A 52 -6.95 -0.04 11.90
C ASP A 52 -5.62 -0.13 12.65
N GLY A 53 -4.84 -1.17 12.40
CA GLY A 53 -3.47 -1.29 12.92
C GLY A 53 -2.55 -0.15 12.46
N ILE A 54 -2.65 0.28 11.19
CA ILE A 54 -1.91 1.43 10.67
C ILE A 54 -2.34 2.71 11.38
N LYS A 55 -3.65 2.94 11.54
CA LYS A 55 -4.16 4.13 12.26
C LYS A 55 -3.67 4.17 13.71
N GLY A 56 -3.68 3.02 14.40
CA GLY A 56 -3.22 2.91 15.78
C GLY A 56 -1.72 3.15 15.94
N SER A 57 -0.91 2.48 15.12
CA SER A 57 0.56 2.62 15.14
C SER A 57 1.06 3.94 14.57
N LYS A 58 0.25 4.62 13.74
CA LYS A 58 0.61 5.83 12.97
C LYS A 58 1.79 5.60 12.04
N VAL A 59 2.04 4.36 11.65
CA VAL A 59 3.15 3.97 10.77
C VAL A 59 2.61 3.08 9.65
N VAL A 60 2.85 3.49 8.41
CA VAL A 60 2.60 2.66 7.23
C VAL A 60 3.88 1.95 6.85
N SER A 61 3.87 0.62 6.88
CA SER A 61 4.98 -0.20 6.41
C SER A 61 4.66 -0.80 5.06
N VAL A 62 5.60 -0.69 4.12
CA VAL A 62 5.47 -1.23 2.77
C VAL A 62 6.58 -2.24 2.55
N TYR A 63 6.20 -3.47 2.25
CA TYR A 63 7.11 -4.52 1.82
C TYR A 63 7.04 -4.69 0.31
N VAL A 64 8.22 -4.69 -0.30
CA VAL A 64 8.41 -4.87 -1.73
C VAL A 64 9.28 -6.12 -1.92
N PRO A 65 8.80 -7.15 -2.64
CA PRO A 65 9.61 -8.32 -2.94
C PRO A 65 10.82 -7.99 -3.82
N ASP A 66 11.91 -8.71 -3.63
CA ASP A 66 13.18 -8.54 -4.35
C ASP A 66 13.07 -8.76 -5.87
N GLU A 67 12.02 -9.45 -6.32
CA GLU A 67 11.69 -9.66 -7.75
C GLU A 67 11.44 -8.34 -8.49
N ILE A 68 11.01 -7.29 -7.77
CA ILE A 68 10.76 -5.98 -8.35
C ILE A 68 12.06 -5.16 -8.22
N THR A 69 12.79 -5.08 -9.33
CA THR A 69 14.04 -4.33 -9.42
C THR A 69 13.77 -2.85 -9.75
N ASP A 70 14.68 -1.96 -9.32
CA ASP A 70 14.60 -0.50 -9.55
C ASP A 70 13.26 0.13 -9.14
N VAL A 71 12.74 -0.27 -7.97
CA VAL A 71 11.42 0.14 -7.50
C VAL A 71 11.42 1.61 -7.10
N LYS A 72 10.52 2.37 -7.74
CA LYS A 72 10.13 3.70 -7.30
C LYS A 72 8.71 3.66 -6.72
N LEU A 73 8.60 3.96 -5.43
CA LEU A 73 7.33 4.05 -4.72
C LEU A 73 7.02 5.50 -4.36
N GLU A 74 5.77 5.89 -4.56
CA GLU A 74 5.24 7.19 -4.14
C GLU A 74 3.90 6.95 -3.44
N MET A 75 3.66 7.67 -2.34
CA MET A 75 2.41 7.59 -1.59
C MET A 75 1.75 8.95 -1.56
N TYR A 76 0.46 8.97 -1.88
CA TYR A 76 -0.35 10.18 -1.89
C TYR A 76 -1.51 10.00 -0.91
N ALA A 77 -1.73 11.03 -0.09
CA ALA A 77 -2.94 11.14 0.72
C ALA A 77 -3.78 12.27 0.12
N VAL A 78 -4.96 11.93 -0.39
CA VAL A 78 -5.94 12.91 -0.89
C VAL A 78 -6.99 13.13 0.18
N LYS A 79 -7.37 14.39 0.42
CA LYS A 79 -8.56 14.67 1.22
C LYS A 79 -9.79 14.27 0.39
N PRO A 80 -10.83 13.69 1.01
CA PRO A 80 -12.11 13.46 0.33
C PRO A 80 -12.68 14.76 -0.25
#